data_AF-A0A971MJT6-F1
#
_entry.id   AF-A0A971MJT6-F1
#
_cell.length_a   1.000
_cell.length_b   1.000
_cell.length_c   1.000
_cell.angle_alpha   90.00
_cell.angle_beta   90.00
_cell.angle_gamma   90.00
#
_symmetry.space_group_name_H-M   'P 1'
#
loop_
_entity.id
_entity.type
_entity.pdbx_description
1 polymer ?
#
loop_
_entity_poly.entity_id
_entity_poly.type
_entity_poly.pdbx_seq_one_letter_code
_entity_poly.pdbx_strand_id
1 'polypeptide(L)'
;MFWTYQISTFERITDFYLLLPCVVTFLIVMRTIVIKVKEFKPDTYKMSKIDSIPILNKLNAVLMDSKNWPVLGFLFMLPILAIVIMILILFGQSPNSLIKAFTETSDWNLSGQTSPQNLYHDEHYLCTVAAGGHKKIVKPLRKGIRHGNTVIVNRQLLVANAFEQILEEKMPKAHKVIRGIYDKYGFPLAKLINSKWMADIIWIIMKPLEWVFLIIIYLCDKHPEDRIAIQYTGKTSINFVPYK
;
A
#
# COMPACT_ATOMS: atom_id res chain seq x y z
N MET A 1 13.86 -6.40 -12.84
CA MET A 1 14.33 -5.08 -12.36
C MET A 1 13.25 -4.28 -11.63
N PHE A 2 12.07 -4.02 -12.23
CA PHE A 2 10.97 -3.36 -11.50
C PHE A 2 10.42 -4.20 -10.33
N TRP A 3 10.24 -5.51 -10.55
CA TRP A 3 9.78 -6.44 -9.50
C TRP A 3 10.74 -6.54 -8.31
N THR A 4 12.04 -6.53 -8.57
CA THR A 4 13.08 -6.55 -7.52
C THR A 4 13.07 -5.27 -6.70
N TYR A 5 12.78 -4.11 -7.32
CA TYR A 5 12.63 -2.84 -6.61
C TYR A 5 11.32 -2.78 -5.80
N GLN A 6 10.24 -3.37 -6.33
CA GLN A 6 8.96 -3.46 -5.63
C GLN A 6 9.10 -4.18 -4.27
N ILE A 7 9.91 -5.24 -4.22
CA ILE A 7 10.02 -6.15 -3.07
C ILE A 7 11.14 -5.76 -2.09
N SER A 8 12.14 -5.01 -2.55
CA SER A 8 13.34 -4.76 -1.75
C SER A 8 13.69 -3.28 -1.65
N THR A 9 14.00 -2.83 -0.44
CA THR A 9 14.43 -1.47 -0.12
C THR A 9 15.93 -1.25 -0.35
N PHE A 10 16.69 -2.31 -0.65
CA PHE A 10 18.15 -2.28 -0.81
C PHE A 10 18.91 -1.71 0.40
N GLU A 11 18.34 -1.83 1.60
CA GLU A 11 18.95 -1.37 2.85
C GLU A 11 19.99 -2.37 3.36
N ARG A 12 19.86 -3.66 3.02
CA ARG A 12 20.79 -4.72 3.44
C ARG A 12 21.64 -5.18 2.27
N ILE A 13 22.89 -5.55 2.54
CA ILE A 13 23.79 -6.08 1.51
C ILE A 13 23.22 -7.36 0.86
N THR A 14 22.44 -8.15 1.62
CA THR A 14 21.77 -9.35 1.12
C THR A 14 20.73 -9.07 0.03
N ASP A 15 20.17 -7.86 -0.01
CA ASP A 15 19.13 -7.48 -0.96
C ASP A 15 19.68 -7.43 -2.41
N PHE A 16 20.98 -7.15 -2.55
CA PHE A 16 21.64 -7.12 -3.86
C PHE A 16 21.68 -8.49 -4.54
N TYR A 17 21.55 -9.59 -3.81
CA TYR A 17 21.45 -10.93 -4.41
C TYR A 17 20.22 -11.08 -5.32
N LEU A 18 19.16 -10.29 -5.09
CA LEU A 18 17.96 -10.29 -5.93
C LEU A 18 18.22 -9.75 -7.34
N LEU A 19 19.32 -9.00 -7.55
CA LEU A 19 19.72 -8.53 -8.88
C LEU A 19 20.47 -9.58 -9.69
N LEU A 20 21.06 -10.59 -9.03
CA LEU A 20 21.87 -11.61 -9.68
C LEU A 20 21.12 -12.34 -10.81
N PRO A 21 19.87 -12.82 -10.63
CA PRO A 21 19.13 -13.45 -11.72
C PRO A 21 18.88 -12.51 -12.90
N CYS A 22 18.64 -11.21 -12.64
CA CYS A 22 18.45 -10.22 -13.70
C CYS A 22 19.74 -10.01 -14.52
N VAL A 23 20.88 -9.94 -13.84
CA VAL A 23 22.20 -9.79 -14.49
C VAL A 23 22.54 -11.04 -15.30
N VAL A 24 22.35 -12.24 -14.73
CA VAL A 24 22.65 -13.51 -15.40
C VAL A 24 21.79 -13.70 -16.64
N THR A 25 20.48 -13.46 -16.55
CA THR A 25 19.57 -13.56 -17.70
C THR A 25 19.93 -12.57 -18.80
N PHE A 26 20.27 -11.32 -18.44
CA PHE A 26 20.74 -10.33 -19.39
C PHE A 26 22.02 -10.78 -20.12
N LEU A 27 23.01 -11.30 -19.38
CA LEU A 27 24.26 -11.80 -19.97
C LEU A 27 24.04 -12.99 -20.91
N ILE A 28 23.13 -13.92 -20.54
CA ILE A 28 22.77 -15.06 -21.39
C ILE A 28 22.13 -14.59 -22.70
N VAL A 29 21.18 -13.64 -22.63
CA VAL A 29 20.51 -13.08 -23.82
C VAL A 29 21.54 -12.38 -24.71
N MET A 30 22.38 -11.51 -24.14
CA MET A 30 23.42 -10.80 -24.89
C MET A 30 24.39 -11.77 -25.57
N ARG A 31 24.87 -12.78 -24.85
CA ARG A 31 25.74 -13.83 -25.41
C ARG A 31 25.05 -14.55 -26.57
N THR A 32 23.78 -14.91 -26.42
CA THR A 32 23.00 -15.61 -27.44
C THR A 32 22.85 -14.77 -28.70
N ILE A 33 22.53 -13.48 -28.55
CA ILE A 33 22.45 -12.53 -29.68
C ILE A 33 23.79 -12.44 -30.40
N VAL A 34 24.89 -12.26 -29.67
CA VAL A 34 26.24 -12.16 -30.28
C VAL A 34 26.63 -13.42 -31.03
N ILE A 35 26.35 -14.61 -30.47
CA ILE A 35 26.62 -15.89 -31.14
C ILE A 35 25.82 -15.98 -32.44
N LYS A 36 24.51 -15.66 -32.39
CA LYS A 36 23.63 -15.76 -33.58
C LYS A 36 24.00 -14.76 -34.68
N VAL A 37 24.41 -13.54 -34.31
CA VAL A 37 24.91 -12.53 -35.25
C VAL A 37 26.18 -13.02 -35.96
N LYS A 38 27.10 -13.67 -35.23
CA LYS A 38 28.36 -14.21 -35.79
C LYS A 38 28.16 -15.47 -36.63
N GLU A 39 27.19 -16.31 -36.26
CA GLU A 39 26.88 -17.56 -36.95
C GLU A 39 26.19 -17.32 -38.31
N PHE A 40 25.56 -16.16 -38.50
CA PHE A 40 24.83 -15.84 -39.71
C PHE A 40 25.72 -15.85 -40.96
N LYS A 41 25.31 -16.63 -41.95
CA LYS A 41 25.89 -16.65 -43.29
C LYS A 41 24.78 -16.35 -44.31
N PRO A 42 24.93 -15.32 -45.16
CA PRO A 42 23.91 -14.97 -46.13
C PRO A 42 23.76 -16.07 -47.19
N ASP A 43 22.51 -16.43 -47.52
CA ASP A 43 22.16 -17.39 -48.56
C ASP A 43 22.12 -16.67 -49.92
N THR A 44 23.18 -16.87 -50.71
CA THR A 44 23.40 -16.18 -51.99
C THR A 44 22.34 -16.51 -53.05
N TYR A 45 21.73 -17.69 -52.99
CA TYR A 45 20.70 -18.12 -53.95
C TYR A 45 19.40 -17.35 -53.80
N LYS A 46 18.98 -17.03 -52.57
CA LYS A 46 17.77 -16.22 -52.31
C LYS A 46 17.97 -14.75 -52.61
N MET A 47 19.22 -14.28 -52.59
CA MET A 47 19.59 -12.88 -52.82
C MET A 47 19.33 -12.45 -54.28
N SER A 48 19.68 -13.30 -55.24
CA SER A 48 19.54 -13.02 -56.69
C SER A 48 18.09 -12.75 -57.14
N LYS A 49 17.10 -13.24 -56.40
CA LYS A 49 15.67 -13.05 -56.70
C LYS A 49 15.15 -11.67 -56.29
N ILE A 50 15.76 -11.06 -55.26
CA ILE A 50 15.30 -9.79 -54.63
C ILE A 50 15.93 -8.57 -55.33
N ASP A 51 17.04 -8.77 -56.04
CA ASP A 51 17.82 -7.71 -56.71
C ASP A 51 17.07 -6.97 -57.84
N SER A 52 15.93 -7.50 -58.29
CA SER A 52 15.11 -6.92 -59.36
C SER A 52 14.41 -5.61 -59.00
N ILE A 53 14.23 -5.29 -57.70
CA ILE A 53 13.57 -4.07 -57.24
C ILE A 53 14.53 -3.20 -56.41
N PRO A 54 14.81 -1.94 -56.79
CA PRO A 54 15.84 -1.11 -56.16
C PRO A 54 15.62 -0.84 -54.65
N ILE A 55 14.37 -0.68 -54.22
CA ILE A 55 14.02 -0.40 -52.82
C ILE A 55 14.19 -1.67 -51.98
N LEU A 56 13.73 -2.82 -52.47
CA LEU A 56 13.88 -4.10 -51.77
C LEU A 56 15.34 -4.49 -51.66
N ASN A 57 16.16 -4.20 -52.67
CA ASN A 57 17.60 -4.45 -52.62
C ASN A 57 18.27 -3.64 -51.49
N LYS A 58 17.94 -2.35 -51.34
CA LYS A 58 18.47 -1.53 -50.22
C LYS A 58 18.05 -2.06 -48.86
N LEU A 59 16.78 -2.42 -48.68
CA LEU A 59 16.29 -2.99 -47.42
C LEU A 59 16.93 -4.36 -47.13
N ASN A 60 17.09 -5.18 -48.16
CA ASN A 60 17.75 -6.47 -48.08
C ASN A 60 19.22 -6.32 -47.70
N ALA A 61 19.95 -5.36 -48.28
CA ALA A 61 21.34 -5.09 -47.92
C ALA A 61 21.51 -4.71 -46.43
N VAL A 62 20.58 -3.90 -45.89
CA VAL A 62 20.56 -3.53 -44.47
C VAL A 62 20.24 -4.74 -43.58
N LEU A 63 19.33 -5.61 -44.00
CA LEU A 63 18.96 -6.85 -43.31
C LEU A 63 20.03 -7.94 -43.41
N MET A 64 20.85 -7.95 -44.46
CA MET A 64 21.91 -8.94 -44.64
C MET A 64 23.15 -8.63 -43.77
N ASP A 65 23.31 -7.39 -43.34
CA ASP A 65 24.29 -7.04 -42.31
C ASP A 65 23.75 -7.42 -40.93
N SER A 66 24.16 -8.60 -40.45
CA SER A 66 23.73 -9.15 -39.17
C SER A 66 24.08 -8.26 -37.97
N LYS A 67 25.04 -7.34 -38.10
CA LYS A 67 25.37 -6.37 -37.04
C LYS A 67 24.21 -5.43 -36.73
N ASN A 68 23.34 -5.17 -37.71
CA ASN A 68 22.20 -4.26 -37.55
C ASN A 68 20.99 -4.95 -36.89
N TRP A 69 20.98 -6.28 -36.80
CA TRP A 69 19.84 -7.04 -36.29
C TRP A 69 19.38 -6.68 -34.89
N PRO A 70 20.25 -6.43 -33.89
CA PRO A 70 19.79 -6.03 -32.56
C PRO A 70 19.01 -4.70 -32.59
N VAL A 71 19.49 -3.74 -33.38
CA VAL A 71 18.86 -2.41 -33.53
C VAL A 71 17.56 -2.53 -34.32
N LEU A 72 17.58 -3.26 -35.45
CA LEU A 72 16.38 -3.51 -36.26
C LEU A 72 15.33 -4.29 -35.46
N GLY A 73 15.73 -5.30 -34.71
CA GLY A 73 14.85 -6.06 -33.82
C GLY A 73 14.19 -5.16 -32.78
N PHE A 74 14.97 -4.29 -32.13
CA PHE A 74 14.41 -3.30 -31.20
C PHE A 74 13.42 -2.35 -31.88
N LEU A 75 13.75 -1.85 -33.08
CA LEU A 75 12.88 -0.96 -33.85
C LEU A 75 11.56 -1.65 -34.24
N PHE A 76 11.61 -2.89 -34.72
CA PHE A 76 10.42 -3.67 -35.11
C PHE A 76 9.61 -4.17 -33.91
N MET A 77 10.21 -4.27 -32.71
CA MET A 77 9.47 -4.60 -31.49
C MET A 77 8.49 -3.49 -31.09
N LEU A 78 8.77 -2.21 -31.39
CA LEU A 78 7.89 -1.09 -31.06
C LEU A 78 6.51 -1.15 -31.74
N PRO A 79 6.38 -1.33 -33.08
CA PRO A 79 5.07 -1.47 -33.71
C PRO A 79 4.35 -2.75 -33.28
N ILE A 80 5.08 -3.86 -33.05
CA ILE A 80 4.48 -5.10 -32.50
C ILE A 80 3.89 -4.83 -31.11
N LEU A 81 4.65 -4.15 -30.24
CA LEU A 81 4.20 -3.75 -28.91
C LEU A 81 2.95 -2.85 -29.00
N ALA A 82 2.91 -1.91 -29.94
CA ALA A 82 1.75 -1.04 -30.14
C ALA A 82 0.49 -1.84 -30.55
N ILE A 83 0.64 -2.84 -31.43
CA ILE A 83 -0.45 -3.74 -31.81
C ILE A 83 -0.95 -4.53 -30.60
N VAL A 84 -0.05 -5.10 -29.81
CA VAL A 84 -0.42 -5.85 -28.59
C VAL A 84 -1.16 -4.95 -27.60
N ILE A 85 -0.68 -3.73 -27.36
CA ILE A 85 -1.35 -2.75 -26.49
C ILE A 85 -2.75 -2.43 -27.03
N MET A 86 -2.90 -2.22 -28.33
CA MET A 86 -4.19 -1.95 -28.97
C MET A 86 -5.18 -3.11 -28.77
N ILE A 87 -4.71 -4.36 -28.93
CA ILE A 87 -5.51 -5.56 -28.68
C ILE A 87 -5.95 -5.61 -27.21
N LEU A 88 -5.02 -5.38 -26.27
CA LEU A 88 -5.34 -5.40 -24.84
C LEU A 88 -6.37 -4.33 -24.46
N ILE A 89 -6.25 -3.13 -25.03
CA ILE A 89 -7.24 -2.05 -24.86
C ILE A 89 -8.60 -2.45 -25.45
N LEU A 90 -8.63 -3.11 -26.61
CA LEU A 90 -9.86 -3.60 -27.23
C LEU A 90 -10.56 -4.66 -26.36
N PHE A 91 -9.81 -5.48 -25.64
CA PHE A 91 -10.32 -6.41 -24.61
C PHE A 91 -10.64 -5.72 -23.27
N GLY A 92 -10.64 -4.39 -23.23
CA GLY A 92 -11.06 -3.60 -22.05
C GLY A 92 -9.99 -3.44 -20.98
N GLN A 93 -8.73 -3.81 -21.26
CA GLN A 93 -7.64 -3.49 -20.32
C GLN A 93 -7.34 -1.99 -20.37
N SER A 94 -7.34 -1.34 -19.21
CA SER A 94 -6.91 0.05 -19.13
C SER A 94 -5.41 0.16 -19.44
N PRO A 95 -4.95 1.19 -20.18
CA PRO A 95 -3.53 1.38 -20.49
C PRO A 95 -2.68 1.56 -19.22
N ASN A 96 -3.30 2.01 -18.13
CA ASN A 96 -2.66 2.19 -16.84
C ASN A 96 -2.79 0.94 -15.93
N SER A 97 -3.37 -0.17 -16.39
CA SER A 97 -3.55 -1.38 -15.58
C SER A 97 -2.22 -1.91 -15.04
N LEU A 98 -1.16 -1.85 -15.85
CA LEU A 98 0.17 -2.28 -15.44
C LEU A 98 0.71 -1.38 -14.32
N ILE A 99 0.57 -0.06 -14.44
CA ILE A 99 0.98 0.90 -13.39
C ILE A 99 0.18 0.66 -12.12
N LYS A 100 -1.16 0.53 -12.23
CA LYS A 100 -2.05 0.24 -11.10
C LYS A 100 -1.70 -1.04 -10.37
N ALA A 101 -1.30 -2.09 -11.09
CA ALA A 101 -0.87 -3.35 -10.49
C ALA A 101 0.36 -3.19 -9.56
N PHE A 102 1.13 -2.11 -9.69
CA PHE A 102 2.24 -1.80 -8.78
C PHE A 102 1.87 -0.73 -7.74
N THR A 103 1.11 0.30 -8.13
CA THR A 103 0.80 1.45 -7.27
C THR A 103 -0.39 1.23 -6.33
N GLU A 104 -1.31 0.34 -6.68
CA GLU A 104 -2.53 0.06 -5.90
C GLU A 104 -2.42 -1.24 -5.06
N THR A 105 -1.27 -1.93 -5.11
CA THR A 105 -0.95 -2.99 -4.12
C THR A 105 -0.72 -2.37 -2.75
N SER A 106 -0.80 -3.11 -1.65
CA SER A 106 -0.65 -2.53 -0.31
C SER A 106 0.74 -2.77 0.29
N ASP A 107 1.32 -1.74 0.93
CA ASP A 107 2.60 -1.77 1.69
C ASP A 107 3.86 -2.18 0.92
N TRP A 108 3.83 -2.20 -0.42
CA TRP A 108 5.02 -2.40 -1.26
C TRP A 108 5.75 -1.08 -1.55
N ASN A 109 7.01 -1.13 -2.00
CA ASN A 109 7.83 0.08 -2.19
C ASN A 109 7.24 1.12 -3.16
N LEU A 110 6.56 0.69 -4.23
CA LEU A 110 5.90 1.62 -5.17
C LEU A 110 4.41 1.83 -4.86
N SER A 111 3.92 1.26 -3.77
CA SER A 111 2.52 1.38 -3.37
C SER A 111 2.19 2.78 -2.86
N GLY A 112 1.05 3.32 -3.30
CA GLY A 112 0.41 4.47 -2.67
C GLY A 112 -0.65 4.11 -1.63
N GLN A 113 -0.89 2.81 -1.40
CA GLN A 113 -1.93 2.29 -0.52
C GLN A 113 -1.31 1.64 0.72
N THR A 114 -1.77 2.03 1.90
CA THR A 114 -1.45 1.30 3.13
C THR A 114 -2.40 0.12 3.26
N SER A 115 -1.90 -1.05 3.66
CA SER A 115 -2.80 -2.18 3.92
C SER A 115 -3.85 -1.79 4.96
N PRO A 116 -5.09 -2.29 4.82
CA PRO A 116 -6.03 -2.21 5.92
C PRO A 116 -5.36 -2.79 7.15
N GLN A 117 -5.46 -2.08 8.27
CA GLN A 117 -4.89 -2.57 9.51
C GLN A 117 -5.47 -3.96 9.78
N ASN A 118 -4.61 -4.95 10.01
CA ASN A 118 -4.99 -6.17 10.69
C ASN A 118 -5.37 -5.79 12.12
N LEU A 119 -6.54 -5.18 12.27
CA LEU A 119 -7.19 -5.00 13.55
C LEU A 119 -7.48 -6.41 14.03
N TYR A 120 -6.59 -6.98 14.84
CA TYR A 120 -7.01 -8.00 15.79
C TYR A 120 -8.28 -7.45 16.43
N HIS A 121 -9.39 -8.13 16.17
CA HIS A 121 -10.74 -7.66 16.49
C HIS A 121 -10.92 -7.68 18.02
N ASP A 122 -10.24 -6.79 18.70
CA ASP A 122 -10.31 -6.63 20.13
C ASP A 122 -11.12 -5.38 20.44
N GLU A 123 -12.35 -5.62 20.85
CA GLU A 123 -13.18 -4.86 21.81
C GLU A 123 -13.34 -3.33 21.68
N HIS A 124 -12.82 -2.62 20.65
CA HIS A 124 -13.00 -1.16 20.55
C HIS A 124 -13.30 -0.74 19.10
N TYR A 125 -14.60 -0.74 18.75
CA TYR A 125 -15.09 -0.37 17.41
C TYR A 125 -14.66 1.04 16.98
N LEU A 126 -14.40 1.92 17.93
CA LEU A 126 -13.99 3.30 17.69
C LEU A 126 -12.61 3.37 17.02
N CYS A 127 -11.75 2.36 17.21
CA CYS A 127 -10.51 2.18 16.45
C CYS A 127 -10.80 1.88 14.97
N THR A 128 -11.81 1.04 14.68
CA THR A 128 -12.26 0.75 13.30
C THR A 128 -12.79 2.01 12.62
N VAL A 129 -13.53 2.85 13.35
CA VAL A 129 -14.02 4.13 12.84
C VAL A 129 -12.86 5.10 12.56
N ALA A 130 -11.91 5.21 13.48
CA ALA A 130 -10.74 6.07 13.32
C ALA A 130 -9.85 5.68 12.12
N ALA A 131 -9.74 4.38 11.83
CA ALA A 131 -8.96 3.87 10.70
C ALA A 131 -9.75 3.83 9.38
N GLY A 132 -11.06 3.54 9.43
CA GLY A 132 -11.89 3.20 8.27
C GLY A 132 -12.66 4.35 7.64
N GLY A 133 -12.91 5.45 8.34
CA GLY A 133 -13.67 6.59 7.81
C GLY A 133 -12.87 7.48 6.85
N HIS A 134 -13.56 8.44 6.23
CA HIS A 134 -12.89 9.41 5.35
C HIS A 134 -11.99 10.33 6.18
N LYS A 135 -10.73 10.48 5.77
CA LYS A 135 -9.72 11.28 6.49
C LYS A 135 -10.18 12.71 6.84
N LYS A 136 -11.00 13.33 5.98
CA LYS A 136 -11.57 14.67 6.21
C LYS A 136 -12.57 14.72 7.38
N ILE A 137 -13.29 13.63 7.62
CA ILE A 137 -14.30 13.49 8.66
C ILE A 137 -13.67 12.95 9.93
N VAL A 138 -13.11 11.74 9.88
CA VAL A 138 -12.63 11.03 11.09
C VAL A 138 -11.32 11.58 11.65
N LYS A 139 -10.61 12.41 10.88
CA LYS A 139 -9.40 13.17 11.27
C LYS A 139 -8.41 12.31 12.06
N PRO A 140 -7.81 11.29 11.42
CA PRO A 140 -6.78 10.47 12.08
C PRO A 140 -5.58 11.36 12.46
N LEU A 141 -5.06 11.18 13.67
CA LEU A 141 -4.00 12.02 14.24
C LEU A 141 -2.62 11.36 14.11
N ARG A 142 -2.45 10.18 14.72
CA ARG A 142 -1.16 9.46 14.76
C ARG A 142 -1.37 7.95 14.84
N LYS A 143 -0.28 7.19 14.72
CA LYS A 143 -0.24 5.78 15.12
C LYS A 143 -0.05 5.69 16.63
N GLY A 144 -0.77 4.76 17.26
CA GLY A 144 -0.65 4.39 18.67
C GLY A 144 -0.45 2.89 18.82
N ILE A 145 -0.19 2.44 20.04
CA ILE A 145 0.04 1.03 20.38
C ILE A 145 -1.05 0.56 21.35
N ARG A 146 -1.68 -0.57 21.04
CA ARG A 146 -2.63 -1.27 21.92
C ARG A 146 -2.34 -2.77 21.89
N HIS A 147 -2.14 -3.39 23.06
CA HIS A 147 -1.82 -4.83 23.17
C HIS A 147 -0.71 -5.30 22.22
N GLY A 148 0.33 -4.47 22.01
CA GLY A 148 1.44 -4.76 21.09
C GLY A 148 1.17 -4.48 19.61
N ASN A 149 -0.07 -4.16 19.23
CA ASN A 149 -0.46 -3.89 17.84
C ASN A 149 -0.54 -2.38 17.56
N THR A 150 -0.17 -1.98 16.33
CA THR A 150 -0.29 -0.59 15.88
C THR A 150 -1.72 -0.25 15.48
N VAL A 151 -2.27 0.83 16.05
CA VAL A 151 -3.64 1.30 15.80
C VAL A 151 -3.62 2.75 15.34
N ILE A 152 -4.45 3.14 14.36
CA ILE A 152 -4.65 4.56 14.02
C ILE A 152 -5.53 5.20 15.08
N VAL A 153 -5.07 6.29 15.68
CA VAL A 153 -5.81 7.02 16.71
C VAL A 153 -6.28 8.37 16.21
N ASN A 154 -7.49 8.75 16.61
CA ASN A 154 -8.04 10.10 16.44
C ASN A 154 -8.43 10.66 17.82
N ARG A 155 -8.75 11.96 17.90
CA ARG A 155 -9.08 12.61 19.18
C ARG A 155 -10.24 11.93 19.90
N GLN A 156 -11.27 11.55 19.16
CA GLN A 156 -12.48 10.91 19.71
C GLN A 156 -12.14 9.60 20.45
N LEU A 157 -11.26 8.78 19.87
CA LEU A 157 -10.77 7.55 20.50
C LEU A 157 -9.98 7.83 21.78
N LEU A 158 -9.08 8.84 21.76
CA LEU A 158 -8.29 9.19 22.95
C LEU A 158 -9.18 9.65 24.10
N VAL A 159 -10.20 10.48 23.80
CA VAL A 159 -11.17 10.99 24.78
C VAL A 159 -12.00 9.84 25.35
N ALA A 160 -12.52 8.95 24.51
CA ALA A 160 -13.30 7.81 24.96
C ALA A 160 -12.50 6.89 25.89
N ASN A 161 -11.24 6.59 25.54
CA ASN A 161 -10.37 5.76 26.37
C ASN A 161 -10.00 6.44 27.70
N ALA A 162 -9.73 7.75 27.69
CA ALA A 162 -9.47 8.52 28.90
C ALA A 162 -10.69 8.55 29.84
N PHE A 163 -11.90 8.69 29.28
CA PHE A 163 -13.15 8.60 30.04
C PHE A 163 -13.38 7.20 30.62
N GLU A 164 -13.17 6.15 29.82
CA GLU A 164 -13.29 4.76 30.26
C GLU A 164 -12.37 4.48 31.45
N GLN A 165 -11.13 5.00 31.40
CA GLN A 165 -10.18 4.89 32.51
C GLN A 165 -10.67 5.60 33.78
N ILE A 166 -11.21 6.82 33.68
CA ILE A 166 -11.78 7.53 34.84
C ILE A 166 -12.97 6.77 35.41
N LEU A 167 -13.82 6.20 34.55
CA LEU A 167 -14.97 5.39 34.95
C LEU A 167 -14.53 4.11 35.67
N GLU A 168 -13.46 3.47 35.22
CA GLU A 168 -12.85 2.31 35.87
C GLU A 168 -12.27 2.67 37.25
N GLU A 169 -11.52 3.79 37.32
CA GLU A 169 -10.89 4.28 38.55
C GLU A 169 -11.93 4.71 39.61
N LYS A 170 -12.98 5.44 39.21
CA LYS A 170 -13.95 6.02 40.16
C LYS A 170 -15.19 5.16 40.38
N MET A 171 -15.61 4.36 39.40
CA MET A 171 -16.86 3.59 39.44
C MET A 171 -16.70 2.17 38.84
N PRO A 172 -15.86 1.30 39.42
CA PRO A 172 -15.51 0.01 38.83
C PRO A 172 -16.71 -0.92 38.61
N LYS A 173 -17.74 -0.84 39.47
CA LYS A 173 -18.98 -1.62 39.29
C LYS A 173 -19.78 -1.14 38.08
N ALA A 174 -19.90 0.17 37.88
CA ALA A 174 -20.60 0.75 36.74
C ALA A 174 -19.81 0.52 35.44
N HIS A 175 -18.48 0.65 35.49
CA HIS A 175 -17.59 0.32 34.39
C HIS A 175 -17.84 -1.12 33.88
N LYS A 176 -17.87 -2.12 34.78
CA LYS A 176 -18.15 -3.52 34.40
C LYS A 176 -19.49 -3.72 33.71
N VAL A 177 -20.55 -3.03 34.16
CA VAL A 177 -21.88 -3.12 33.55
C VAL A 177 -21.88 -2.48 32.15
N ILE A 178 -21.31 -1.28 32.03
CA ILE A 178 -21.20 -0.57 30.75
C ILE A 178 -20.35 -1.39 29.77
N ARG A 179 -19.25 -1.97 30.23
CA ARG A 179 -18.40 -2.86 29.45
C ARG A 179 -19.17 -4.09 28.95
N GLY A 180 -19.95 -4.73 29.81
CA GLY A 180 -20.77 -5.88 29.42
C GLY A 180 -21.84 -5.54 28.37
N ILE A 181 -22.47 -4.36 28.44
CA ILE A 181 -23.41 -3.88 27.41
C ILE A 181 -22.64 -3.61 26.11
N TYR A 182 -21.49 -2.96 26.22
CA TYR A 182 -20.66 -2.60 25.08
C TYR A 182 -20.16 -3.83 24.32
N ASP A 183 -19.67 -4.85 25.03
CA ASP A 183 -19.18 -6.09 24.41
C ASP A 183 -20.33 -6.86 23.72
N LYS A 184 -21.53 -6.80 24.29
CA LYS A 184 -22.72 -7.47 23.75
C LYS A 184 -23.26 -6.80 22.48
N TYR A 185 -23.28 -5.47 22.41
CA TYR A 185 -23.91 -4.74 21.29
C TYR A 185 -22.91 -4.03 20.37
N GLY A 186 -21.85 -3.44 20.92
CA GLY A 186 -20.86 -2.68 20.17
C GLY A 186 -19.98 -3.53 19.26
N PHE A 187 -19.62 -4.75 19.68
CA PHE A 187 -18.76 -5.62 18.89
C PHE A 187 -19.43 -6.20 17.63
N PRO A 188 -20.69 -6.70 17.67
CA PRO A 188 -21.43 -7.05 16.47
C PRO A 188 -21.62 -5.88 15.50
N LEU A 189 -21.90 -4.68 16.04
CA LEU A 189 -22.02 -3.45 15.23
C LEU A 189 -20.71 -3.13 14.50
N ALA A 190 -19.56 -3.28 15.17
CA ALA A 190 -18.25 -3.03 14.58
C ALA A 190 -17.96 -3.89 13.34
N LYS A 191 -18.35 -5.18 13.40
CA LYS A 191 -18.18 -6.13 12.29
C LYS A 191 -19.03 -5.81 11.07
N LEU A 192 -20.12 -5.06 11.26
CA LEU A 192 -20.97 -4.63 10.17
C LEU A 192 -20.36 -3.44 9.41
N ILE A 193 -19.43 -2.68 10.02
CA ILE A 193 -18.76 -1.50 9.45
C ILE A 193 -17.77 -1.92 8.35
N ASN A 194 -18.30 -2.28 7.20
CA ASN A 194 -17.52 -2.65 6.02
C ASN A 194 -17.38 -1.50 5.00
N SER A 195 -17.97 -0.33 5.28
CA SER A 195 -17.95 0.82 4.38
C SER A 195 -17.45 2.10 5.07
N LYS A 196 -16.71 2.92 4.32
CA LYS A 196 -16.19 4.22 4.79
C LYS A 196 -17.32 5.14 5.26
N TRP A 197 -18.45 5.11 4.56
CA TRP A 197 -19.65 5.88 4.92
C TRP A 197 -20.22 5.50 6.28
N MET A 198 -20.26 4.21 6.61
CA MET A 198 -20.78 3.78 7.91
C MET A 198 -19.86 4.19 9.06
N ALA A 199 -18.54 4.15 8.84
CA ALA A 199 -17.58 4.68 9.79
C ALA A 199 -17.81 6.19 10.04
N ASP A 200 -18.06 6.97 8.99
CA ASP A 200 -18.35 8.41 9.13
C ASP A 200 -19.65 8.68 9.89
N ILE A 201 -20.71 7.92 9.64
CA ILE A 201 -21.99 8.05 10.36
C ILE A 201 -21.78 7.79 11.85
N ILE A 202 -21.08 6.72 12.21
CA ILE A 202 -20.80 6.37 13.60
C ILE A 202 -19.95 7.45 14.25
N TRP A 203 -18.95 7.99 13.53
CA TRP A 203 -18.15 9.11 14.03
C TRP A 203 -19.02 10.32 14.37
N ILE A 204 -19.98 10.68 13.50
CA ILE A 204 -20.91 11.81 13.72
C ILE A 204 -21.81 11.54 14.93
N ILE A 205 -22.36 10.33 15.05
CA ILE A 205 -23.21 9.94 16.20
C ILE A 205 -22.42 9.98 17.52
N MET A 206 -21.14 9.62 17.49
CA MET A 206 -20.26 9.64 18.66
C MET A 206 -19.78 11.04 19.05
N LYS A 207 -19.97 12.07 18.21
CA LYS A 207 -19.49 13.43 18.54
C LYS A 207 -20.20 14.09 19.72
N PRO A 208 -21.54 14.04 19.83
CA PRO A 208 -22.23 14.48 21.03
C PRO A 208 -21.73 13.77 22.30
N LEU A 209 -21.47 12.46 22.22
CA LEU A 209 -20.92 11.68 23.34
C LEU A 209 -19.50 12.11 23.71
N GLU A 210 -18.65 12.43 22.74
CA GLU A 210 -17.31 12.98 23.00
C GLU A 210 -17.36 14.24 23.87
N TRP A 211 -18.32 15.14 23.62
CA TRP A 211 -18.48 16.34 24.45
C TRP A 211 -18.86 16.01 25.90
N VAL A 212 -19.75 15.04 26.10
CA VAL A 212 -20.11 14.56 27.45
C VAL A 212 -18.88 13.96 28.15
N PHE A 213 -18.10 13.13 27.45
CA PHE A 213 -16.88 12.55 27.99
C PHE A 213 -15.86 13.63 28.37
N LEU A 214 -15.67 14.65 27.52
CA LEU A 214 -14.78 15.78 27.83
C LEU A 214 -15.24 16.52 29.08
N ILE A 215 -16.54 16.84 29.21
CA ILE A 215 -17.06 17.50 30.41
C ILE A 215 -16.71 16.69 31.66
N ILE A 216 -16.93 15.38 31.65
CA ILE A 216 -16.64 14.51 32.79
C ILE A 216 -15.14 14.48 33.09
N ILE A 217 -14.28 14.36 32.07
CA ILE A 217 -12.82 14.34 32.24
C ILE A 217 -12.34 15.68 32.85
N TYR A 218 -12.81 16.81 32.33
CA TYR A 218 -12.45 18.14 32.82
C TYR A 218 -12.95 18.42 34.25
N LEU A 219 -14.06 17.81 34.67
CA LEU A 219 -14.54 17.89 36.05
C LEU A 219 -13.80 16.95 37.01
N CYS A 220 -13.26 15.84 36.49
CA CYS A 220 -12.69 14.78 37.31
C CYS A 220 -11.17 14.83 37.46
N ASP A 221 -10.47 15.50 36.54
CA ASP A 221 -9.01 15.51 36.45
C ASP A 221 -8.45 16.94 36.50
N LYS A 222 -7.27 17.09 37.11
CA LYS A 222 -6.51 18.34 37.18
C LYS A 222 -5.81 18.67 35.87
N HIS A 223 -5.38 17.64 35.12
CA HIS A 223 -4.68 17.78 33.83
C HIS A 223 -5.38 16.94 32.74
N PRO A 224 -6.60 17.33 32.33
CA PRO A 224 -7.45 16.50 31.46
C PRO A 224 -6.83 16.25 30.08
N GLU A 225 -6.19 17.24 29.46
CA GLU A 225 -5.58 17.10 28.13
C GLU A 225 -4.34 16.21 28.14
N ASP A 226 -3.54 16.22 29.22
CA ASP A 226 -2.38 15.34 29.35
C ASP A 226 -2.81 13.88 29.45
N ARG A 227 -3.88 13.60 30.22
CA ARG A 227 -4.50 12.27 30.30
C ARG A 227 -5.03 11.80 28.95
N ILE A 228 -5.57 12.69 28.12
CA ILE A 228 -6.05 12.34 26.78
C ILE A 228 -4.86 12.09 25.84
N ALA A 229 -3.83 12.94 25.86
CA ALA A 229 -2.70 12.88 24.95
C ALA A 229 -1.85 11.60 25.13
N ILE A 230 -1.71 11.13 26.37
CA ILE A 230 -0.89 9.95 26.69
C ILE A 230 -1.51 8.63 26.19
N GLN A 231 -2.82 8.61 25.92
CA GLN A 231 -3.51 7.39 25.50
C GLN A 231 -2.84 6.79 24.26
N TYR A 232 -2.66 5.47 24.24
CA TYR A 232 -2.03 4.71 23.14
C TYR A 232 -0.60 5.15 22.78
N THR A 233 0.13 5.86 23.65
CA THR A 233 1.58 6.12 23.45
C THR A 233 2.46 4.95 23.85
N GLY A 234 1.91 3.93 24.52
CA GLY A 234 2.68 2.85 25.17
C GLY A 234 3.27 3.25 26.52
N LYS A 235 3.08 4.50 26.97
CA LYS A 235 3.42 4.96 28.33
C LYS A 235 2.17 4.91 29.21
N THR A 236 2.27 4.30 30.39
CA THR A 236 1.24 4.38 31.44
C THR A 236 1.28 5.77 32.11
N SER A 237 0.13 6.30 32.50
CA SER A 237 -0.02 7.62 33.18
C SER A 237 0.82 7.76 34.45
N ILE A 238 1.23 6.65 35.06
CA ILE A 238 2.09 6.58 36.24
C ILE A 238 3.52 7.12 35.95
N ASN A 239 3.97 7.09 34.70
CA ASN A 239 5.34 7.51 34.31
C ASN A 239 5.44 8.98 33.87
N PHE A 240 4.36 9.75 33.94
CA PHE A 240 4.42 11.20 33.74
C PHE A 240 4.69 11.88 35.08
N VAL A 241 5.98 11.99 35.43
CA VAL A 241 6.43 13.04 36.34
C VAL A 241 6.42 14.33 35.52
N PRO A 242 5.59 15.34 35.85
CA PRO A 242 5.67 16.61 35.16
C PRO A 242 7.05 17.20 35.46
N TYR A 243 7.74 17.68 34.43
CA TYR A 243 8.86 18.57 34.63
C TYR A 243 8.34 19.76 35.45
N LYS A 244 8.88 19.91 36.67
CA LYS A 244 8.72 21.12 37.49
C LYS A 244 9.28 22.33 36.76
#